data_AF-A0A9E0U4B7-F1
#
_entry.id   AF-A0A9E0U4B7-F1
#
_cell.length_a   1.000
_cell.length_b   1.000
_cell.length_c   1.000
_cell.angle_alpha   90.00
_cell.angle_beta   90.00
_cell.angle_gamma   90.00
#
_symmetry.space_group_name_H-M   'P 1'
#
loop_
_entity.id
_entity.type
_entity.pdbx_description
1 polymer ?
#
loop_
_entity_poly.entity_id
_entity_poly.type
_entity_poly.pdbx_seq_one_letter_code
_entity_poly.pdbx_strand_id
1 'polypeptide(L)'
;MTSAKFAPPIAFAAAHCQRVGKTPGKAEYWSADIKAVRHNLFCKVFTDILFVEMPGELVFLAGIDAPDGLDRRINPELAQKQAEFIQFLRAENERDDATLCGMGAAFQGFEYATVGKATAAYLAARSLTHPFGVGFMDDQGQYQLLQVEPGEASGFDGIRYLSFDELGEAFADCDA
;
A
#
# COMPACT_ATOMS: atom_id res chain seq x y z
N MET A 1 -20.50 -9.68 27.48
CA MET A 1 -19.24 -9.04 27.00
C MET A 1 -18.79 -9.80 25.78
N THR A 2 -19.15 -9.32 24.60
CA THR A 2 -18.71 -9.88 23.33
C THR A 2 -17.21 -9.63 23.22
N SER A 3 -16.42 -10.70 23.21
CA SER A 3 -15.00 -10.66 22.85
C SER A 3 -14.88 -9.87 21.54
N ALA A 4 -14.22 -8.71 21.57
CA ALA A 4 -13.78 -8.06 20.34
C ALA A 4 -12.95 -9.10 19.59
N LYS A 5 -13.49 -9.64 18.49
CA LYS A 5 -12.71 -10.52 17.62
C LYS A 5 -11.64 -9.63 17.02
N PHE A 6 -10.43 -9.71 17.56
CA PHE A 6 -9.25 -9.07 16.99
C PHE A 6 -9.16 -9.50 15.52
N ALA A 7 -9.39 -8.56 14.60
CA ALA A 7 -9.10 -8.80 13.21
C ALA A 7 -7.58 -8.71 13.06
N PRO A 8 -6.90 -9.78 12.58
CA PRO A 8 -5.45 -9.73 12.41
C PRO A 8 -5.08 -8.65 11.39
N PRO A 9 -3.91 -8.00 11.53
CA PRO A 9 -3.52 -6.92 10.62
C PRO A 9 -3.41 -7.43 9.18
N ILE A 10 -3.66 -6.53 8.23
CA ILE A 10 -3.45 -6.85 6.82
C ILE A 10 -1.96 -6.86 6.47
N ALA A 11 -1.58 -7.82 5.61
CA ALA A 11 -0.25 -7.98 5.05
C ALA A 11 -0.29 -7.88 3.51
N PHE A 12 0.82 -7.47 2.92
CA PHE A 12 0.94 -7.26 1.48
C PHE A 12 2.21 -7.90 0.92
N ALA A 13 2.14 -8.37 -0.30
CA ALA A 13 3.29 -8.81 -1.11
C ALA A 13 3.11 -8.31 -2.55
N ALA A 14 4.22 -8.11 -3.26
CA ALA A 14 4.21 -7.65 -4.65
C ALA A 14 4.99 -8.61 -5.56
N ALA A 15 4.57 -8.70 -6.83
CA ALA A 15 5.23 -9.49 -7.86
C ALA A 15 5.04 -8.86 -9.26
N HIS A 16 5.68 -9.47 -10.25
CA HIS A 16 5.55 -9.11 -11.67
C HIS A 16 5.80 -7.63 -11.97
N CYS A 17 6.80 -7.04 -11.30
CA CYS A 17 7.09 -5.62 -11.46
C CYS A 17 7.65 -5.32 -12.86
N GLN A 18 7.02 -4.40 -13.57
CA GLN A 18 7.40 -4.05 -14.94
C GLN A 18 7.27 -2.55 -15.21
N ARG A 19 8.18 -2.00 -16.02
CA ARG A 19 8.08 -0.60 -16.45
C ARG A 19 7.06 -0.49 -17.57
N VAL A 20 6.05 0.36 -17.39
CA VAL A 20 4.96 0.54 -18.36
C VAL A 20 5.12 1.81 -19.20
N GLY A 21 5.86 2.81 -18.71
CA GLY A 21 6.06 4.05 -19.47
C GLY A 21 6.89 5.10 -18.77
N LYS A 22 7.03 6.25 -19.43
CA LYS A 22 7.68 7.44 -18.87
C LYS A 22 6.65 8.56 -18.71
N THR A 23 6.78 9.36 -17.66
CA THR A 23 6.07 10.64 -17.56
C THR A 23 6.87 11.74 -18.25
N PRO A 24 6.29 12.91 -18.54
CA PRO A 24 7.08 14.11 -18.77
C PRO A 24 8.03 14.35 -17.58
N GLY A 25 9.33 14.47 -17.83
CA GLY A 25 10.36 14.62 -16.79
C GLY A 25 11.18 13.35 -16.55
N LYS A 26 11.56 13.13 -15.28
CA LYS A 26 12.40 11.99 -14.84
C LYS A 26 11.60 10.80 -14.29
N ALA A 27 10.29 10.98 -14.07
CA ALA A 27 9.46 9.95 -13.47
C ALA A 27 9.09 8.85 -14.49
N GLU A 28 8.93 7.64 -13.99
CA GLU A 28 8.56 6.46 -14.76
C GLU A 28 7.31 5.83 -14.15
N TYR A 29 6.41 5.35 -15.00
CA TYR A 29 5.32 4.50 -14.54
C TYR A 29 5.79 3.05 -14.53
N TRP A 30 5.52 2.40 -13.41
CA TRP A 30 5.73 0.98 -13.20
C TRP A 30 4.42 0.32 -12.80
N SER A 31 4.24 -0.95 -13.13
CA SER A 31 3.13 -1.77 -12.63
C SER A 31 3.64 -2.96 -11.84
N ALA A 32 2.82 -3.43 -10.91
CA ALA A 32 3.04 -4.68 -10.19
C ALA A 32 1.70 -5.30 -9.78
N ASP A 33 1.71 -6.61 -9.57
CA ASP A 33 0.60 -7.29 -8.91
C ASP A 33 0.78 -7.19 -7.40
N ILE A 34 -0.27 -6.81 -6.68
CA ILE A 34 -0.27 -6.70 -5.23
C ILE A 34 -1.21 -7.75 -4.64
N LYS A 35 -0.67 -8.66 -3.83
CA LYS A 35 -1.45 -9.58 -2.99
C LYS A 35 -1.69 -8.92 -1.64
N ALA A 36 -2.94 -8.89 -1.23
CA ALA A 36 -3.40 -8.37 0.06
C ALA A 36 -4.05 -9.51 0.85
N VAL A 37 -3.56 -9.77 2.06
CA VAL A 37 -3.99 -10.90 2.89
C VAL A 37 -4.34 -10.42 4.28
N ARG A 38 -5.54 -10.78 4.73
CA ARG A 38 -5.93 -10.67 6.13
C ARG A 38 -6.21 -12.07 6.66
N HIS A 39 -5.41 -12.48 7.66
CA HIS A 39 -5.44 -13.86 8.18
C HIS A 39 -6.86 -14.29 8.59
N ASN A 40 -7.30 -15.46 8.13
CA ASN A 40 -8.65 -16.03 8.31
C ASN A 40 -9.83 -15.15 7.82
N LEU A 41 -9.60 -14.16 6.98
CA LEU A 41 -10.64 -13.26 6.46
C LEU A 41 -10.67 -13.23 4.94
N PHE A 42 -9.55 -12.93 4.28
CA PHE A 42 -9.48 -12.97 2.81
C PHE A 42 -8.03 -13.01 2.29
N CYS A 43 -7.92 -13.41 1.03
CA CYS A 43 -6.75 -13.22 0.17
C CYS A 43 -7.24 -12.62 -1.15
N LYS A 44 -6.75 -11.44 -1.54
CA LYS A 44 -7.14 -10.74 -2.77
C LYS A 44 -5.90 -10.30 -3.54
N VAL A 45 -5.89 -10.54 -4.85
CA VAL A 45 -4.85 -10.05 -5.75
C VAL A 45 -5.39 -8.88 -6.56
N PHE A 46 -4.64 -7.80 -6.61
CA PHE A 46 -4.87 -6.65 -7.47
C PHE A 46 -3.80 -6.63 -8.55
N THR A 47 -4.18 -6.79 -9.81
CA THR A 47 -3.21 -6.83 -10.91
C THR A 47 -2.88 -5.44 -11.41
N ASP A 48 -1.71 -5.28 -12.01
CA ASP A 48 -1.30 -4.06 -12.74
C ASP A 48 -1.47 -2.76 -11.94
N ILE A 49 -1.23 -2.79 -10.63
CA ILE A 49 -1.26 -1.60 -9.78
C ILE A 49 -0.11 -0.69 -10.18
N LEU A 50 -0.41 0.59 -10.39
CA LEU A 50 0.53 1.57 -10.92
C LEU A 50 1.27 2.32 -9.81
N PHE A 51 2.57 2.44 -10.02
CA PHE A 51 3.50 3.22 -9.22
C PHE A 51 4.16 4.27 -10.11
N VAL A 52 4.38 5.45 -9.54
CA VAL A 52 5.26 6.46 -10.09
C VAL A 52 6.60 6.32 -9.40
N GLU A 53 7.65 6.01 -10.16
CA GLU A 53 9.02 5.99 -9.66
C GLU A 53 9.78 7.21 -10.15
N MET A 54 10.36 7.97 -9.23
CA MET A 54 11.45 8.90 -9.48
C MET A 54 12.74 8.19 -9.09
N PRO A 55 13.55 7.71 -10.07
CA PRO A 55 14.66 6.82 -9.78
C PRO A 55 15.63 7.37 -8.74
N GLY A 56 15.80 6.63 -7.64
CA GLY A 56 16.69 7.00 -6.53
C GLY A 56 16.17 8.10 -5.60
N GLU A 57 14.96 8.62 -5.83
CA GLU A 57 14.41 9.75 -5.09
C GLU A 57 13.11 9.38 -4.35
N LEU A 58 12.08 8.91 -5.05
CA LEU A 58 10.76 8.66 -4.44
C LEU A 58 9.94 7.67 -5.25
N VAL A 59 9.22 6.78 -4.58
CA VAL A 59 8.18 5.93 -5.20
C VAL A 59 6.84 6.14 -4.53
N PHE A 60 5.77 6.20 -5.30
CA PHE A 60 4.41 6.33 -4.73
C PHE A 60 3.38 5.72 -5.67
N LEU A 61 2.23 5.33 -5.11
CA LEU A 61 1.10 4.85 -5.90
C LEU A 61 0.59 5.96 -6.83
N ALA A 62 0.36 5.66 -8.10
CA ALA A 62 -0.22 6.63 -9.02
C ALA A 62 -1.56 7.14 -8.47
N GLY A 63 -1.78 8.47 -8.46
CA GLY A 63 -2.99 9.10 -7.96
C GLY A 63 -3.07 9.27 -6.44
N ILE A 64 -2.10 8.76 -5.67
CA ILE A 64 -2.09 8.90 -4.20
C ILE A 64 -1.86 10.34 -3.74
N ASP A 65 -1.38 11.22 -4.61
CA ASP A 65 -1.25 12.66 -4.41
C ASP A 65 -2.60 13.41 -4.51
N ALA A 66 -3.68 12.71 -4.88
CA ALA A 66 -5.03 13.26 -4.95
C ALA A 66 -5.96 12.68 -3.87
N PRO A 67 -6.85 13.50 -3.27
CA PRO A 67 -7.84 13.03 -2.30
C PRO A 67 -8.76 11.93 -2.83
N ASP A 68 -9.10 11.97 -4.12
CA ASP A 68 -9.95 10.98 -4.79
C ASP A 68 -9.18 9.74 -5.28
N GLY A 69 -7.85 9.74 -5.18
CA GLY A 69 -7.00 8.64 -5.66
C GLY A 69 -6.84 8.59 -7.18
N LEU A 70 -7.32 9.60 -7.92
CA LEU A 70 -7.33 9.58 -9.39
C LEU A 70 -6.10 10.27 -9.99
N ASP A 71 -5.27 9.49 -10.69
CA ASP A 71 -4.26 10.03 -11.59
C ASP A 71 -4.89 10.47 -12.92
N ARG A 72 -5.04 11.78 -13.09
CA ARG A 72 -5.66 12.38 -14.30
C ARG A 72 -4.76 12.37 -15.53
N ARG A 73 -3.53 11.87 -15.42
CA ARG A 73 -2.53 11.84 -16.51
C ARG A 73 -2.55 10.54 -17.31
N ILE A 74 -3.26 9.51 -16.82
CA ILE A 74 -3.33 8.19 -17.45
C ILE A 74 -4.72 7.91 -18.01
N ASN A 75 -4.90 6.76 -18.65
CA ASN A 75 -6.19 6.33 -19.16
C ASN A 75 -7.25 6.31 -18.03
N PRO A 76 -8.46 6.86 -18.24
CA PRO A 76 -9.49 6.94 -17.20
C PRO A 76 -9.90 5.61 -16.57
N GLU A 77 -9.94 4.51 -17.34
CA GLU A 77 -10.27 3.18 -16.82
C GLU A 77 -9.15 2.67 -15.90
N LEU A 78 -7.88 2.90 -16.26
CA LEU A 78 -6.74 2.59 -15.41
C LEU A 78 -6.71 3.46 -14.15
N ALA A 79 -7.01 4.76 -14.29
CA ALA A 79 -7.12 5.68 -13.16
C ALA A 79 -8.22 5.23 -12.19
N GLN A 80 -9.36 4.78 -12.70
CA GLN A 80 -10.47 4.27 -11.90
C GLN A 80 -10.07 2.99 -11.14
N LYS A 81 -9.46 2.01 -11.82
CA LYS A 81 -8.92 0.79 -11.19
C LYS A 81 -7.93 1.12 -10.08
N GLN A 82 -7.05 2.09 -10.32
CA GLN A 82 -6.07 2.55 -9.36
C GLN A 82 -6.73 3.24 -8.14
N ALA A 83 -7.73 4.08 -8.37
CA ALA A 83 -8.50 4.73 -7.30
C ALA A 83 -9.24 3.71 -6.43
N GLU A 84 -9.79 2.65 -7.02
CA GLU A 84 -10.42 1.54 -6.27
C GLU A 84 -9.42 0.82 -5.35
N PHE A 85 -8.18 0.62 -5.82
CA PHE A 85 -7.12 0.06 -4.99
C PHE A 85 -6.73 1.00 -3.84
N ILE A 86 -6.57 2.30 -4.12
CA ILE A 86 -6.28 3.31 -3.08
C ILE A 86 -7.41 3.38 -2.04
N GLN A 87 -8.67 3.36 -2.49
CA GLN A 87 -9.82 3.31 -1.59
C GLN A 87 -9.85 2.04 -0.75
N PHE A 88 -9.49 0.89 -1.32
CA PHE A 88 -9.33 -0.35 -0.57
C PHE A 88 -8.27 -0.21 0.54
N LEU A 89 -7.11 0.36 0.24
CA LEU A 89 -6.06 0.59 1.25
C LEU A 89 -6.55 1.49 2.38
N ARG A 90 -7.22 2.60 2.06
CA ARG A 90 -7.78 3.53 3.06
C ARG A 90 -8.83 2.84 3.94
N ALA A 91 -9.73 2.06 3.35
CA ALA A 91 -10.72 1.30 4.10
C ALA A 91 -10.07 0.23 5.02
N GLU A 92 -8.98 -0.40 4.58
CA GLU A 92 -8.23 -1.32 5.44
C GLU A 92 -7.52 -0.58 6.60
N ASN A 93 -7.08 0.67 6.38
CA ASN A 93 -6.49 1.49 7.42
C ASN A 93 -7.51 1.83 8.52
N GLU A 94 -8.72 2.23 8.11
CA GLU A 94 -9.84 2.48 9.02
C GLU A 94 -10.25 1.22 9.79
N ARG A 95 -10.20 0.04 9.16
CA ARG A 95 -10.46 -1.25 9.83
C ARG A 95 -9.41 -1.58 10.88
N ASP A 96 -8.14 -1.33 10.58
CA ASP A 96 -7.05 -1.50 11.56
C ASP A 96 -7.25 -0.54 12.74
N ASP A 97 -7.71 0.70 12.51
CA ASP A 97 -7.94 1.70 13.57
C ASP A 97 -9.07 1.29 14.50
N ALA A 98 -10.19 0.86 13.90
CA ALA A 98 -11.35 0.38 14.62
C ALA A 98 -11.00 -0.83 15.50
N THR A 99 -10.10 -1.70 15.02
CA THR A 99 -9.62 -2.87 15.79
C THR A 99 -8.79 -2.45 17.00
N LEU A 100 -8.06 -1.34 16.89
CA LEU A 100 -7.32 -0.73 17.99
C LEU A 100 -8.20 0.21 18.84
N CYS A 101 -9.52 0.20 18.65
CA CYS A 101 -10.46 1.10 19.34
C CYS A 101 -10.06 2.59 19.26
N GLY A 102 -9.51 3.03 18.12
CA GLY A 102 -9.05 4.41 17.93
C GLY A 102 -7.74 4.75 18.64
N MET A 103 -7.05 3.76 19.23
CA MET A 103 -5.69 3.95 19.76
C MET A 103 -4.63 4.07 18.65
N GLY A 104 -5.02 3.90 17.37
CA GLY A 104 -4.11 4.09 16.24
C GLY A 104 -3.43 5.46 16.24
N ALA A 105 -4.14 6.51 16.65
CA ALA A 105 -3.62 7.87 16.77
C ALA A 105 -2.45 8.03 17.78
N ALA A 106 -2.21 7.04 18.66
CA ALA A 106 -1.04 7.04 19.53
C ALA A 106 0.26 6.65 18.80
N PHE A 107 0.15 6.12 17.57
CA PHE A 107 1.27 5.67 16.75
C PHE A 107 1.44 6.60 15.55
N GLN A 108 2.62 7.20 15.43
CA GLN A 108 2.94 8.07 14.31
C GLN A 108 2.86 7.29 12.98
N GLY A 109 2.16 7.87 12.00
CA GLY A 109 2.04 7.30 10.66
C GLY A 109 0.98 6.21 10.53
N PHE A 110 0.18 6.02 11.58
CA PHE A 110 -0.97 5.14 11.54
C PHE A 110 -1.99 5.54 10.46
N GLU A 111 -2.13 6.84 10.17
CA GLU A 111 -3.08 7.42 9.22
C GLU A 111 -2.89 6.94 7.77
N TYR A 112 -1.70 6.42 7.46
CA TYR A 112 -1.32 5.96 6.13
C TYR A 112 -0.66 4.57 6.15
N ALA A 113 -0.81 3.81 7.24
CA ALA A 113 -0.07 2.59 7.47
C ALA A 113 -0.27 1.55 6.36
N THR A 114 -1.50 1.32 5.89
CA THR A 114 -1.77 0.35 4.82
C THR A 114 -1.19 0.76 3.47
N VAL A 115 -1.21 2.05 3.13
CA VAL A 115 -0.56 2.61 1.93
C VAL A 115 0.93 2.40 2.01
N GLY A 116 1.53 2.68 3.17
CA GLY A 116 2.94 2.41 3.42
C GLY A 116 3.29 0.93 3.29
N LYS A 117 2.49 0.03 3.87
CA LYS A 117 2.74 -1.43 3.79
C LYS A 117 2.69 -1.93 2.35
N ALA A 118 1.70 -1.52 1.57
CA ALA A 118 1.57 -1.92 0.16
C ALA A 118 2.73 -1.38 -0.70
N THR A 119 3.15 -0.13 -0.45
CA THR A 119 4.25 0.49 -1.19
C THR A 119 5.60 -0.10 -0.79
N ALA A 120 5.80 -0.42 0.49
CA ALA A 120 6.98 -1.11 0.98
C ALA A 120 7.09 -2.55 0.43
N ALA A 121 5.98 -3.27 0.29
CA ALA A 121 5.97 -4.57 -0.36
C ALA A 121 6.41 -4.47 -1.84
N TYR A 122 5.98 -3.42 -2.53
CA TYR A 122 6.45 -3.11 -3.88
C TYR A 122 7.95 -2.80 -3.93
N LEU A 123 8.45 -1.93 -3.05
CA LEU A 123 9.87 -1.62 -2.93
C LEU A 123 10.71 -2.89 -2.69
N ALA A 124 10.25 -3.77 -1.81
CA ALA A 124 10.89 -5.05 -1.52
C ALA A 124 11.00 -5.92 -2.78
N ALA A 125 9.89 -6.10 -3.52
CA ALA A 125 9.87 -6.86 -4.77
C ALA A 125 10.79 -6.27 -5.86
N ARG A 126 10.98 -4.95 -5.84
CA ARG A 126 11.90 -4.22 -6.74
C ARG A 126 13.34 -4.15 -6.24
N SER A 127 13.61 -4.60 -5.00
CA SER A 127 14.90 -4.40 -4.31
C SER A 127 15.32 -2.93 -4.24
N LEU A 128 14.37 -2.04 -3.96
CA LEU A 128 14.59 -0.59 -3.84
C LEU A 128 14.67 -0.17 -2.37
N THR A 129 15.49 0.84 -2.09
CA THR A 129 15.74 1.33 -0.71
C THR A 129 15.53 2.84 -0.55
N HIS A 130 15.14 3.54 -1.62
CA HIS A 130 14.89 4.98 -1.55
C HIS A 130 13.51 5.27 -0.92
N PRO A 131 13.24 6.54 -0.57
CA PRO A 131 11.97 6.96 0.02
C PRO A 131 10.72 6.58 -0.78
N PHE A 132 9.59 6.53 -0.09
CA PHE A 132 8.28 6.42 -0.73
C PHE A 132 7.28 7.45 -0.23
N GLY A 133 6.29 7.77 -1.08
CA GLY A 133 5.25 8.74 -0.80
C GLY A 133 3.96 8.07 -0.34
N VAL A 134 3.35 8.63 0.70
CA VAL A 134 2.03 8.25 1.20
C VAL A 134 1.11 9.46 1.21
N GLY A 135 -0.11 9.29 0.71
CA GLY A 135 -1.12 10.34 0.67
C GLY A 135 -2.08 10.22 1.84
N PHE A 136 -2.30 11.31 2.57
CA PHE A 136 -3.20 11.34 3.72
C PHE A 136 -3.83 12.72 3.91
N MET A 137 -4.93 12.76 4.65
CA MET A 137 -5.54 14.01 5.11
C MET A 137 -4.94 14.37 6.47
N ASP A 138 -4.39 15.57 6.61
CA ASP A 138 -3.87 16.05 7.89
C ASP A 138 -4.99 16.51 8.85
N ASP A 139 -4.59 16.92 10.06
CA ASP A 139 -5.48 17.42 11.11
C ASP A 139 -6.18 18.75 10.76
N GLN A 140 -5.72 19.44 9.71
CA GLN A 140 -6.30 20.67 9.18
C GLN A 140 -7.24 20.42 8.00
N GLY A 141 -7.45 19.16 7.62
CA GLY A 141 -8.26 18.79 6.47
C GLY A 141 -7.60 19.13 5.13
N GLN A 142 -6.26 19.28 5.11
CA GLN A 142 -5.49 19.40 3.89
C GLN A 142 -4.92 18.05 3.49
N TYR A 143 -4.99 17.75 2.20
CA TYR A 143 -4.43 16.52 1.67
C TYR A 143 -2.95 16.70 1.37
N GLN A 144 -2.12 15.82 1.90
CA GLN A 144 -0.67 15.89 1.78
C GLN A 144 -0.10 14.59 1.22
N LEU A 145 0.96 14.72 0.41
CA LEU A 145 1.86 13.63 0.06
C LEU A 145 3.09 13.71 0.97
N LEU A 146 3.19 12.78 1.91
CA LEU A 146 4.32 12.69 2.83
C LEU A 146 5.37 11.73 2.28
N GLN A 147 6.64 12.15 2.32
CA GLN A 147 7.77 11.27 2.07
C GLN A 147 8.13 10.49 3.34
N VAL A 148 8.26 9.17 3.20
CA VAL A 148 8.63 8.24 4.26
C VAL A 148 9.94 7.55 3.88
N GLU A 149 10.92 7.63 4.77
CA GLU A 149 12.19 6.91 4.66
C GLU A 149 12.00 5.45 5.13
N PRO A 150 12.36 4.43 4.31
CA PRO A 150 12.33 3.04 4.75
C PRO A 150 13.29 2.80 5.92
N GLY A 151 12.91 1.94 6.87
CA GLY A 151 13.75 1.51 7.98
C GLY A 151 12.98 1.26 9.27
N GLU A 152 13.71 0.86 10.31
CA GLU A 152 13.12 0.54 11.62
C GLU A 152 12.34 1.72 12.23
N ALA A 153 12.80 2.95 12.00
CA ALA A 153 12.16 4.15 12.52
C ALA A 153 10.79 4.44 11.88
N SER A 154 10.55 4.01 10.64
CA SER A 154 9.26 4.18 9.96
C SER A 154 8.35 2.97 10.09
N GLY A 155 8.85 1.85 10.60
CA GLY A 155 8.12 0.58 10.65
C GLY A 155 7.97 -0.11 9.29
N PHE A 156 8.63 0.40 8.25
CA PHE A 156 8.63 -0.16 6.90
C PHE A 156 10.06 -0.54 6.51
N ASP A 157 10.50 -1.75 6.83
CA ASP A 157 11.90 -2.13 6.66
C ASP A 157 12.29 -2.54 5.23
N GLY A 158 11.31 -2.63 4.31
CA GLY A 158 11.49 -2.95 2.89
C GLY A 158 12.15 -4.31 2.59
N ILE A 159 12.50 -5.11 3.60
CA ILE A 159 13.35 -6.32 3.46
C ILE A 159 12.73 -7.54 4.16
N ARG A 160 11.86 -7.37 5.17
CA ARG A 160 11.21 -8.47 5.90
C ARG A 160 9.76 -8.70 5.49
N TYR A 161 9.45 -8.55 4.20
CA TYR A 161 8.14 -8.90 3.65
C TYR A 161 8.15 -10.36 3.19
N LEU A 162 7.09 -11.11 3.49
CA LEU A 162 6.86 -12.42 2.88
C LEU A 162 6.80 -12.27 1.37
N SER A 163 7.32 -13.25 0.63
CA SER A 163 7.21 -13.24 -0.82
C SER A 163 5.75 -13.38 -1.27
N PHE A 164 5.53 -13.08 -2.55
CA PHE A 164 4.19 -13.20 -3.13
C PHE A 164 3.65 -14.62 -2.97
N ASP A 165 4.45 -15.66 -3.19
CA ASP A 165 4.00 -17.06 -3.10
C ASP A 165 3.74 -17.47 -1.64
N GLU A 166 4.67 -17.17 -0.72
CA GLU A 166 4.57 -17.51 0.70
C GLU A 166 3.41 -16.81 1.43
N LEU A 167 3.04 -15.60 0.99
CA LEU A 167 1.99 -14.83 1.65
C LEU A 167 0.63 -15.49 1.44
N GLY A 168 0.13 -16.11 2.51
CA GLY A 168 -1.17 -16.77 2.55
C GLY A 168 -1.13 -18.29 2.33
N GLU A 169 0.05 -18.94 2.33
CA GLU A 169 0.12 -20.40 2.20
C GLU A 169 -0.51 -21.15 3.38
N ALA A 170 -0.53 -20.57 4.58
CA ALA A 170 -1.24 -21.14 5.74
C ALA A 170 -2.78 -21.23 5.58
N PHE A 171 -3.34 -20.75 4.46
CA PHE A 171 -4.76 -20.90 4.11
C PHE A 171 -5.05 -22.14 3.24
N ALA A 172 -4.03 -22.81 2.70
CA ALA A 172 -4.21 -23.99 1.86
C ALA A 172 -4.52 -25.28 2.67
N ASP A 173 -4.18 -25.31 3.96
CA ASP A 173 -4.30 -26.50 4.82
C ASP A 173 -5.62 -26.59 5.62
N CYS A 174 -6.58 -25.69 5.40
CA CYS A 174 -7.86 -25.67 6.14
C CYS A 174 -9.08 -26.19 5.36
N ASP A 175 -8.90 -26.65 4.12
CA ASP A 175 -9.96 -27.27 3.30
C ASP A 175 -9.53 -28.68 2.79
N ALA A 176 -9.15 -29.57 3.72
CA ALA A 176 -8.98 -31.01 3.44
C ALA A 176 -9.77 -31.88 4.43
#